data_AF-A0A7R7CRE5-F1
#
_entry.id   AF-A0A7R7CRE5-F1
#
_cell.length_a   1.000
_cell.length_b   1.000
_cell.length_c   1.000
_cell.angle_alpha   90.00
_cell.angle_beta   90.00
_cell.angle_gamma   90.00
#
_symmetry.space_group_name_H-M   'P 1'
#
loop_
_entity.id
_entity.type
_entity.pdbx_description
1 polymer ?
#
loop_
_entity_poly.entity_id
_entity_poly.type
_entity_poly.pdbx_seq_one_letter_code
_entity_poly.pdbx_strand_id
1 'polypeptide(L)'
;MSLNIKNDEVHRLAREVAQHTGESLTSAVLTSLQERLARLKKDSDFELRKARIEEILRRSGPTAPGVTSDHSDLYDEFGLPK
;
A
#
# COMPACT_ATOMS: atom_id res chain seq x y z
N MET A 1 -23.74 3.75 17.96
CA MET A 1 -22.93 3.14 19.05
C MET A 1 -22.02 4.21 19.63
N SER A 2 -21.72 4.16 20.93
CA SER A 2 -20.82 5.12 21.60
C SER A 2 -19.46 4.48 21.89
N LEU A 3 -18.38 5.21 21.58
CA LEU A 3 -17.01 4.86 21.94
C LEU A 3 -16.62 5.70 23.16
N ASN A 4 -16.39 5.06 24.31
CA ASN A 4 -15.97 5.75 25.53
C ASN A 4 -14.46 5.58 25.74
N ILE A 5 -13.71 6.69 25.63
CA ILE A 5 -12.26 6.73 25.87
C ILE A 5 -12.01 7.57 27.12
N LYS A 6 -11.56 6.92 28.20
CA LYS A 6 -11.20 7.57 29.47
C LYS A 6 -9.71 7.89 29.51
N ASN A 7 -9.29 8.80 28.63
CA ASN A 7 -7.90 9.27 28.56
C ASN A 7 -7.88 10.75 28.16
N ASP A 8 -7.38 11.61 29.05
CA ASP A 8 -7.38 13.07 28.88
C ASP A 8 -6.49 13.52 27.72
N GLU A 9 -5.39 12.80 27.45
CA GLU A 9 -4.51 13.10 26.33
C GLU A 9 -5.20 12.84 24.99
N VAL A 10 -5.98 11.77 24.88
CA VAL A 10 -6.77 11.50 23.67
C VAL A 10 -7.79 12.61 23.42
N HIS A 11 -8.48 13.08 24.47
CA HIS A 11 -9.41 14.20 24.35
C HIS A 11 -8.72 15.50 23.94
N ARG A 12 -7.52 15.77 24.49
CA ARG A 12 -6.70 16.94 24.13
C ARG A 12 -6.32 16.90 22.66
N LEU A 13 -5.74 15.78 22.20
CA LEU A 13 -5.30 15.60 20.82
C LEU A 13 -6.48 15.67 19.84
N ALA A 14 -7.61 15.03 20.16
CA ALA A 14 -8.80 15.08 19.32
C ALA A 14 -9.33 16.51 19.15
N ARG A 15 -9.32 17.32 20.22
CA ARG A 15 -9.71 18.74 20.16
C ARG A 15 -8.75 19.57 19.33
N GLU A 16 -7.45 19.35 19.49
CA GLU A 16 -6.41 20.05 18.74
C GLU A 16 -6.56 19.77 17.24
N VAL A 17 -6.72 18.50 16.84
CA VAL A 17 -6.99 18.13 15.45
C VAL A 17 -8.27 18.80 14.94
N ALA A 18 -9.38 18.70 15.68
CA ALA A 18 -10.64 19.32 15.30
C ALA A 18 -10.53 20.85 15.10
N GLN A 19 -9.77 21.54 15.96
CA GLN A 19 -9.52 22.98 15.82
C GLN A 19 -8.70 23.30 14.58
N HIS A 20 -7.68 22.50 14.28
CA HIS A 20 -6.84 22.69 13.10
C HIS A 20 -7.56 22.35 11.79
N THR A 21 -8.45 21.35 11.79
CA THR A 21 -9.18 20.91 10.58
C THR A 21 -10.52 21.62 10.40
N GLY A 22 -11.04 22.29 11.44
CA GLY A 22 -12.39 22.88 11.43
C GLY A 22 -13.51 21.83 11.49
N GLU A 23 -13.18 20.58 11.84
CA GLU A 23 -14.13 19.48 11.90
C GLU A 23 -14.76 19.34 13.29
N SER A 24 -15.85 18.58 13.39
CA SER A 24 -16.37 18.16 14.69
C SER A 24 -15.38 17.21 15.38
N LEU A 25 -15.41 17.15 16.72
CA LEU A 25 -14.57 16.21 17.48
C LEU A 25 -14.76 14.76 17.02
N THR A 26 -16.00 14.37 16.73
CA THR A 26 -16.32 13.03 16.22
C THR A 26 -15.77 12.80 14.83
N SER A 27 -15.90 13.77 13.92
CA SER A 27 -15.34 13.69 12.57
C SER A 27 -13.82 13.61 12.60
N ALA A 28 -13.15 14.47 13.38
CA ALA A 28 -11.70 14.46 13.53
C ALA A 28 -11.17 13.09 14.00
N VAL A 29 -11.83 12.47 14.99
CA VAL A 29 -11.49 11.13 15.47
C VAL A 29 -11.75 10.07 14.39
N LEU A 30 -12.92 10.11 13.73
CA LEU A 30 -13.27 9.15 12.69
C LEU A 30 -12.28 9.19 11.53
N THR A 31 -12.00 10.38 10.99
CA THR A 31 -11.05 10.60 9.90
C THR A 31 -9.66 10.11 10.29
N SER A 32 -9.16 10.48 11.47
CA SER A 32 -7.85 10.05 11.97
C SER A 32 -7.72 8.52 12.05
N LEU A 33 -8.77 7.84 12.53
CA LEU A 33 -8.81 6.38 12.61
C LEU A 33 -8.88 5.74 11.22
N GLN A 34 -9.71 6.28 10.32
CA GLN A 34 -9.82 5.79 8.95
C GLN A 34 -8.49 5.91 8.19
N GLU A 35 -7.81 7.03 8.30
CA GLU A 35 -6.51 7.24 7.69
C GLU A 35 -5.44 6.29 8.25
N ARG A 36 -5.39 6.12 9.57
CA ARG A 36 -4.45 5.20 10.20
C ARG A 36 -4.72 3.77 9.74
N LEU A 37 -5.98 3.36 9.67
CA LEU A 37 -6.37 2.04 9.18
C LEU A 37 -6.02 1.87 7.70
N ALA A 38 -6.22 2.90 6.88
CA ALA A 38 -5.85 2.85 5.46
C ALA A 38 -4.34 2.68 5.25
N ARG A 39 -3.50 3.39 6.03
CA ARG A 39 -2.04 3.22 6.00
C ARG A 39 -1.65 1.78 6.38
N LEU A 40 -2.16 1.28 7.51
CA LEU A 40 -1.88 -0.09 7.96
C LEU A 40 -2.32 -1.16 6.96
N LYS A 41 -3.48 -0.98 6.32
CA LYS A 41 -3.97 -1.90 5.29
C LYS A 41 -3.09 -1.89 4.04
N LYS A 42 -2.62 -0.71 3.60
CA LYS A 42 -1.71 -0.62 2.45
C LYS A 42 -0.39 -1.32 2.71
N ASP A 43 0.20 -1.13 3.90
CA ASP A 43 1.45 -1.76 4.28
C ASP A 43 1.28 -3.30 4.37
N SER A 44 0.20 -3.77 4.99
CA SER A 44 -0.11 -5.20 5.06
C SER A 44 -0.36 -5.83 3.69
N ASP A 45 -1.04 -5.13 2.79
CA ASP A 45 -1.31 -5.62 1.43
C ASP A 45 -0.03 -5.67 0.59
N PHE A 46 0.88 -4.70 0.76
CA PHE A 46 2.19 -4.72 0.13
C PHE A 46 3.02 -5.94 0.58
N GLU A 47 3.15 -6.17 1.88
CA GLU A 47 3.91 -7.32 2.39
C GLU A 47 3.29 -8.66 1.97
N LEU A 48 1.95 -8.75 1.96
CA LEU A 48 1.26 -9.95 1.48
C LEU A 48 1.51 -10.20 -0.02
N ARG A 49 1.43 -9.15 -0.84
CA ARG A 49 1.72 -9.24 -2.28
C ARG A 49 3.16 -9.61 -2.54
N LYS A 50 4.11 -9.01 -1.81
CA LYS A 50 5.54 -9.32 -1.91
C LYS A 50 5.79 -10.79 -1.56
N ALA A 51 5.29 -11.27 -0.43
CA ALA A 51 5.41 -12.67 -0.04
C ALA A 51 4.81 -13.63 -1.10
N ARG A 52 3.69 -13.24 -1.73
CA ARG A 52 3.09 -14.01 -2.82
C ARG A 52 3.98 -14.03 -4.07
N ILE A 53 4.59 -12.91 -4.44
CA ILE A 53 5.53 -12.84 -5.58
C ILE A 53 6.77 -13.70 -5.29
N GLU A 54 7.34 -13.60 -4.10
CA GLU A 54 8.49 -14.41 -3.67
C GLU A 54 8.17 -15.91 -3.75
N GLU A 55 6.98 -16.32 -3.32
CA GLU A 55 6.55 -17.72 -3.41
C GLU A 55 6.37 -18.18 -4.86
N ILE A 56 5.86 -17.32 -5.75
CA ILE A 56 5.78 -17.60 -7.19
C ILE A 56 7.19 -17.77 -7.76
N LEU A 57 8.11 -16.83 -7.50
CA LEU A 57 9.49 -16.90 -7.97
C LEU A 57 10.20 -18.16 -7.47
N ARG A 58 10.02 -18.51 -6.20
CA ARG A 58 10.59 -19.73 -5.60
C ARG A 58 10.09 -21.00 -6.31
N ARG A 59 8.81 -21.05 -6.67
CA ARG A 59 8.22 -22.20 -7.40
C ARG A 59 8.59 -22.23 -8.88
N SER A 60 8.86 -21.08 -9.48
CA SER A 60 9.13 -20.95 -10.93
C SER A 60 10.50 -21.52 -11.31
N GLY A 61 11.44 -21.58 -10.37
CA GLY A 61 12.81 -22.01 -10.63
C GLY A 61 13.63 -20.97 -11.40
N PRO A 62 14.94 -21.21 -11.59
CA PRO A 62 15.79 -20.29 -12.34
C PRO A 62 15.47 -20.32 -13.84
N THR A 63 15.64 -19.18 -14.51
CA THR A 63 15.61 -19.11 -15.97
C THR A 63 16.66 -20.06 -16.55
N ALA A 64 16.26 -20.88 -17.52
CA ALA A 64 17.18 -21.82 -18.16
C ALA A 64 18.32 -21.06 -18.87
N PRO A 65 19.57 -21.57 -18.84
CA PRO A 65 20.69 -20.95 -19.53
C PRO A 65 20.40 -20.76 -21.03
N GLY A 66 20.69 -19.56 -21.54
CA GLY A 66 20.53 -19.24 -22.97
C GLY A 66 19.12 -18.81 -23.38
N VAL A 67 18.14 -18.79 -22.47
CA VAL A 67 16.81 -18.24 -22.74
C VAL A 67 16.85 -16.73 -22.53
N THR A 68 16.36 -15.97 -23.52
CA THR A 68 16.24 -14.51 -23.48
C THR A 68 14.87 -14.09 -23.99
N SER A 69 14.34 -13.00 -23.43
CA SER A 69 13.18 -12.27 -23.99
C SER A 69 13.61 -11.18 -24.97
N ASP A 70 14.90 -11.12 -25.29
CA ASP A 70 15.42 -10.31 -26.37
C ASP A 70 14.99 -10.94 -27.71
N HIS A 71 14.30 -10.14 -28.50
CA HIS A 71 13.80 -10.49 -29.82
C HIS A 71 14.34 -9.54 -30.89
N SER A 72 15.42 -8.81 -30.59
CA SER A 72 16.05 -7.86 -31.51
C SER A 72 16.50 -8.49 -32.84
N ASP A 73 16.69 -9.80 -32.88
CA ASP A 73 16.95 -10.56 -34.09
C ASP A 73 15.77 -10.55 -35.07
N LEU A 74 14.53 -10.53 -34.56
CA LEU A 74 13.29 -10.57 -35.35
C LEU A 74 12.91 -9.23 -35.99
N TYR A 75 13.49 -8.12 -35.53
CA TYR A 75 13.13 -6.77 -35.99
C TYR A 75 14.33 -6.05 -36.62
N ASP A 76 14.06 -5.14 -37.54
CA ASP A 76 15.05 -4.22 -38.13
C ASP A 76 15.33 -3.01 -37.22
N GLU A 77 16.20 -2.10 -37.68
CA GLU A 77 16.56 -0.89 -36.93
C GLU A 77 15.40 0.09 -36.70
N PHE A 78 14.30 -0.06 -37.44
CA PHE A 78 13.07 0.72 -37.30
C PHE A 78 12.01 -0.02 -36.46
N GLY A 79 12.30 -1.22 -35.98
CA GLY A 79 11.38 -2.05 -35.21
C GLY A 79 10.33 -2.78 -36.06
N LEU A 80 10.54 -2.90 -37.37
CA LEU A 80 9.69 -3.68 -38.26
C LEU A 80 10.15 -5.14 -38.31
N PRO A 81 9.23 -6.11 -38.45
CA PRO A 81 9.60 -7.51 -38.64
C PRO A 81 10.49 -7.68 -39.87
N LYS A 82 11.57 -8.43 -39.73
CA LYS A 82 12.38 -8.89 -40.86
C LYS A 82 11.68 -9.94 -41.70
#